data_AF-A0A960SKA9-F1
#
_entry.id   AF-A0A960SKA9-F1
#
_cell.length_a   1.000
_cell.length_b   1.000
_cell.length_c   1.000
_cell.angle_alpha   90.00
_cell.angle_beta   90.00
_cell.angle_gamma   90.00
#
_symmetry.space_group_name_H-M   'P 1'
#
loop_
_entity.id
_entity.type
_entity.pdbx_description
1 polymer ?
#
loop_
_entity_poly.entity_id
_entity_poly.type
_entity_poly.pdbx_seq_one_letter_code
_entity_poly.pdbx_strand_id
1 'polypeptide(L)'
;HGKSYVSDGYAHALDFQVNSIRPGFGEVSLAKPGSVTVKASVSFAPETPKSVAQGNMDQPLGRRDVGDTVTFHGPPPTDTEIGGSRTLELVVNGQSVASETVPADGKIHELAFSVPIGQSSWIALRHFPQLHTNPVNVIVAKKPIRASRQSALWCIETIKQLWRARENKIADHEKAAARAAFDRAIQVYERIAEEASKNP
;
A
#
# COMPACT_ATOMS: atom_id res chain seq x y z
N HIS A 1 -0.72 -18.39 1.15
CA HIS A 1 -1.66 -17.70 0.23
C HIS A 1 -1.47 -16.17 0.15
N GLY A 2 -0.59 -15.51 0.93
CA GLY A 2 -0.43 -14.04 0.94
C GLY A 2 0.60 -13.43 -0.03
N LYS A 3 0.85 -14.01 -1.21
CA LYS A 3 1.86 -13.48 -2.15
C LYS A 3 1.36 -12.31 -3.01
N SER A 4 0.03 -12.14 -3.14
CA SER A 4 -0.55 -11.20 -4.12
C SER A 4 -1.29 -10.00 -3.50
N TYR A 5 -2.09 -10.19 -2.44
CA TYR A 5 -2.89 -9.13 -1.82
C TYR A 5 -3.26 -9.42 -0.36
N VAL A 6 -3.72 -8.39 0.35
CA VAL A 6 -4.30 -8.44 1.70
C VAL A 6 -5.75 -7.96 1.62
N SER A 7 -6.66 -8.65 2.31
CA SER A 7 -8.09 -8.36 2.32
C SER A 7 -8.73 -8.66 3.67
N ASP A 8 -9.84 -8.00 3.99
CA ASP A 8 -10.72 -8.31 5.12
C ASP A 8 -11.70 -9.47 4.87
N GLY A 9 -11.69 -10.05 3.66
CA GLY A 9 -12.56 -11.16 3.24
C GLY A 9 -13.78 -10.75 2.41
N TYR A 10 -14.03 -9.44 2.22
CA TYR A 10 -15.17 -8.94 1.45
C TYR A 10 -14.77 -8.28 0.11
N ALA A 11 -13.47 -8.10 -0.11
CA ALA A 11 -12.91 -7.53 -1.33
C ALA A 11 -11.75 -8.38 -1.83
N HIS A 12 -11.71 -8.75 -3.10
CA HIS A 12 -10.66 -9.63 -3.64
C HIS A 12 -10.01 -9.03 -4.88
N ALA A 13 -8.68 -9.11 -4.93
CA ALA A 13 -7.89 -8.94 -6.16
C ALA A 13 -7.42 -10.32 -6.63
N LEU A 14 -8.26 -10.98 -7.43
CA LEU A 14 -8.02 -12.35 -7.93
C LEU A 14 -6.84 -12.41 -8.89
N ASP A 15 -6.65 -11.36 -9.70
CA ASP A 15 -5.45 -11.15 -10.48
C ASP A 15 -5.05 -9.66 -10.45
N PHE A 16 -3.74 -9.41 -10.50
CA PHE A 16 -3.15 -8.09 -10.64
C PHE A 16 -1.78 -8.23 -11.28
N GLN A 17 -1.57 -7.53 -12.39
CA GLN A 17 -0.32 -7.56 -13.13
C GLN A 17 0.00 -6.22 -13.78
N VAL A 18 1.29 -5.91 -13.87
CA VAL A 18 1.85 -4.75 -14.57
C VAL A 18 2.76 -5.27 -15.67
N ASN A 19 2.48 -4.98 -16.94
CA ASN A 19 3.16 -5.57 -18.10
C ASN A 19 3.34 -7.10 -17.97
N SER A 20 2.28 -7.79 -17.54
CA SER A 20 2.24 -9.24 -17.31
C SER A 20 3.11 -9.76 -16.15
N ILE A 21 3.71 -8.87 -15.35
CA ILE A 21 4.43 -9.22 -14.12
C ILE A 21 3.48 -9.12 -12.93
N ARG A 22 3.41 -10.19 -12.14
CA ARG A 22 2.63 -10.27 -10.91
C ARG A 22 3.48 -9.94 -9.68
N PRO A 23 2.88 -9.47 -8.57
CA PRO A 23 3.61 -9.21 -7.34
C PRO A 23 4.41 -10.42 -6.86
N GLY A 24 5.67 -10.20 -6.50
CA GLY A 24 6.58 -11.24 -6.02
C GLY A 24 7.15 -12.17 -7.09
N PHE A 25 6.85 -11.97 -8.38
CA PHE A 25 7.38 -12.77 -9.50
C PHE A 25 8.35 -12.01 -10.40
N GLY A 26 8.78 -10.81 -10.00
CA GLY A 26 9.76 -10.01 -10.72
C GLY A 26 9.45 -8.51 -10.69
N GLU A 27 10.09 -7.79 -11.61
CA GLU A 27 9.91 -6.35 -11.83
C GLU A 27 9.78 -6.06 -13.33
N VAL A 28 9.09 -4.98 -13.65
CA VAL A 28 9.00 -4.48 -15.02
C VAL A 28 10.22 -3.62 -15.30
N SER A 29 10.96 -3.90 -16.37
CA SER A 29 12.11 -3.09 -16.79
C SER A 29 11.77 -2.24 -18.00
N LEU A 30 11.91 -0.91 -17.88
CA LEU A 30 11.77 0.05 -18.96
C LEU A 30 13.14 0.69 -19.26
N ALA A 31 13.56 0.72 -20.52
CA ALA A 31 14.84 1.34 -20.91
C ALA A 31 14.85 2.86 -20.71
N LYS A 32 13.68 3.50 -20.84
CA LYS A 32 13.44 4.95 -20.68
C LYS A 32 12.01 5.16 -20.14
N PRO A 33 11.65 6.37 -19.66
CA PRO A 33 10.28 6.66 -19.25
C PRO A 33 9.26 6.27 -20.32
N GLY A 34 8.10 5.76 -19.90
CA GLY A 34 7.09 5.23 -20.81
C GLY A 34 5.86 4.71 -20.07
N SER A 35 4.88 4.22 -20.80
CA SER A 35 3.64 3.69 -20.22
C SER A 35 3.74 2.19 -19.92
N VAL A 36 3.05 1.77 -18.86
CA VAL A 36 2.84 0.36 -18.53
C VAL A 36 1.34 0.04 -18.57
N THR A 37 1.03 -1.18 -18.99
CA THR A 37 -0.34 -1.71 -18.95
C THR A 37 -0.56 -2.43 -17.63
N VAL A 38 -1.57 -2.01 -16.89
CA VAL A 38 -2.02 -2.69 -15.68
C VAL A 38 -3.29 -3.45 -16.01
N LYS A 39 -3.38 -4.72 -15.58
CA LYS A 39 -4.61 -5.51 -15.65
C LYS A 39 -4.94 -6.08 -14.27
N ALA A 40 -6.22 -6.17 -13.97
CA ALA A 40 -6.69 -6.73 -12.72
C ALA A 40 -8.06 -7.39 -12.85
N SER A 41 -8.25 -8.47 -12.10
CA SER A 41 -9.54 -9.13 -11.91
C SER A 41 -9.93 -8.94 -10.44
N VAL A 42 -11.01 -8.21 -10.18
CA VAL A 42 -11.46 -7.88 -8.82
C VAL A 42 -12.88 -8.34 -8.58
N SER A 43 -13.21 -8.64 -7.32
CA SER A 43 -14.60 -8.90 -6.90
C SER A 43 -14.87 -8.31 -5.53
N PHE A 44 -16.10 -7.85 -5.33
CA PHE A 44 -16.56 -7.29 -4.06
C PHE A 44 -17.82 -8.02 -3.63
N ALA A 45 -17.88 -8.41 -2.36
CA ALA A 45 -19.00 -9.13 -1.79
C ALA A 45 -20.29 -8.30 -1.91
N PRO A 46 -21.42 -8.92 -2.27
CA PRO A 46 -22.71 -8.23 -2.35
C PRO A 46 -23.26 -7.84 -0.98
N GLU A 47 -22.68 -8.37 0.09
CA GLU A 47 -23.14 -8.14 1.45
C GLU A 47 -21.91 -7.96 2.34
N THR A 48 -21.85 -6.82 3.05
CA THR A 48 -20.77 -6.52 4.00
C THR A 48 -21.37 -6.04 5.32
N PRO A 49 -20.84 -6.47 6.48
CA PRO A 49 -21.28 -5.95 7.76
C PRO A 49 -21.20 -4.41 7.80
N LYS A 50 -22.22 -3.75 8.35
CA LYS A 50 -22.15 -2.30 8.61
C LYS A 50 -21.24 -2.08 9.81
N SER A 51 -20.00 -1.68 9.54
CA SER A 51 -18.97 -1.49 10.56
C SER A 51 -17.97 -0.42 10.15
N VAL A 52 -17.37 0.20 11.17
CA VAL A 52 -16.23 1.10 10.98
C VAL A 52 -15.03 0.39 10.33
N ALA A 53 -14.83 -0.91 10.61
CA ALA A 53 -13.74 -1.69 10.04
C ALA A 53 -13.94 -1.98 8.55
N GLN A 54 -15.21 -2.13 8.12
CA GLN A 54 -15.58 -2.31 6.71
C GLN A 54 -15.67 -0.98 5.95
N GLY A 55 -15.55 0.16 6.64
CA GLY A 55 -15.50 1.49 6.02
C GLY A 55 -16.85 2.04 5.53
N ASN A 56 -17.97 1.43 5.93
CA ASN A 56 -19.32 1.82 5.54
C ASN A 56 -20.15 2.44 6.68
N MET A 57 -19.52 2.71 7.82
CA MET A 57 -20.08 3.59 8.84
C MET A 57 -19.07 4.68 9.18
N ASP A 58 -19.58 5.91 9.30
CA ASP A 58 -18.80 7.03 9.81
C ASP A 58 -18.37 6.77 11.25
N GLN A 59 -17.12 7.10 11.58
CA GLN A 59 -16.63 6.95 12.95
C GLN A 59 -17.28 7.99 13.86
N PRO A 60 -17.71 7.62 15.09
CA PRO A 60 -18.24 8.57 16.07
C PRO A 60 -17.20 9.59 16.55
N LEU A 61 -15.91 9.27 16.42
CA LEU A 61 -14.78 10.11 16.82
C LEU A 61 -14.12 10.63 15.55
N GLY A 62 -13.94 11.94 15.47
CA GLY A 62 -13.51 12.67 14.28
C GLY A 62 -12.21 12.21 13.63
N ARG A 63 -11.82 12.95 12.58
CA ARG A 63 -10.71 12.68 11.65
C ARG A 63 -9.48 12.09 12.36
N ARG A 64 -9.25 10.78 12.19
CA ARG A 64 -8.01 10.15 12.64
C ARG A 64 -6.84 10.74 11.85
N ASP A 65 -5.88 11.32 12.56
CA ASP A 65 -4.51 11.35 12.05
C ASP A 65 -4.02 9.89 11.99
N VAL A 66 -3.51 9.53 10.82
CA VAL A 66 -3.04 8.21 10.38
C VAL A 66 -2.53 7.29 11.52
N GLY A 67 -3.11 6.10 11.66
CA GLY A 67 -2.45 4.94 12.31
C GLY A 67 -2.93 4.53 13.70
N ASP A 68 -3.98 5.13 14.27
CA ASP A 68 -4.46 4.75 15.60
C ASP A 68 -5.68 3.81 15.54
N THR A 69 -5.46 2.52 15.87
CA THR A 69 -6.50 1.48 15.89
C THR A 69 -6.86 1.14 17.34
N VAL A 70 -7.53 2.06 18.04
CA VAL A 70 -7.92 1.86 19.46
C VAL A 70 -9.28 1.15 19.61
N THR A 71 -9.97 0.82 18.52
CA THR A 71 -11.18 -0.02 18.60
C THR A 71 -11.34 -0.88 17.35
N PHE A 72 -10.76 -2.07 17.38
CA PHE A 72 -11.03 -3.13 16.41
C PHE A 72 -12.25 -3.99 16.79
N HIS A 73 -12.78 -3.79 18.01
CA HIS A 73 -13.86 -4.58 18.59
C HIS A 73 -15.00 -3.67 19.08
N GLY A 74 -15.84 -3.21 18.15
CA GLY A 74 -17.21 -2.84 18.50
C GLY A 74 -18.05 -4.10 18.71
N PRO A 75 -19.29 -4.00 19.25
CA PRO A 75 -20.25 -5.10 19.18
C PRO A 75 -20.36 -5.61 17.73
N PRO A 76 -20.58 -6.93 17.50
CA PRO A 76 -20.75 -7.46 16.16
C PRO A 76 -21.80 -6.64 15.42
N PRO A 77 -21.54 -6.23 14.17
CA PRO A 77 -22.54 -5.55 13.36
C PRO A 77 -23.82 -6.37 13.36
N THR A 78 -24.93 -5.75 13.73
CA THR A 78 -26.26 -6.37 13.62
C THR A 78 -26.86 -6.14 12.23
N ASP A 79 -26.34 -5.16 11.49
CA ASP A 79 -26.82 -4.75 10.18
C ASP A 79 -25.81 -5.06 9.08
N THR A 80 -26.32 -5.30 7.88
CA THR A 80 -25.56 -5.55 6.66
C THR A 80 -25.84 -4.45 5.64
N GLU A 81 -24.81 -4.02 4.93
CA GLU A 81 -24.95 -3.23 3.72
C GLU A 81 -25.01 -4.17 2.53
N ILE A 82 -26.03 -4.01 1.69
CA ILE A 82 -26.30 -4.87 0.54
C ILE A 82 -26.03 -4.07 -0.74
N GLY A 83 -25.23 -4.65 -1.62
CA GLY A 83 -24.88 -4.09 -2.92
C GLY A 83 -24.02 -2.83 -2.84
N GLY A 84 -24.32 -1.88 -3.72
CA GLY A 84 -23.59 -0.64 -3.87
C GLY A 84 -22.39 -0.77 -4.81
N SER A 85 -21.47 0.18 -4.71
CA SER A 85 -20.24 0.20 -5.49
C SER A 85 -19.04 0.44 -4.58
N ARG A 86 -17.86 0.04 -5.05
CA ARG A 86 -16.59 0.17 -4.36
C ARG A 86 -15.62 0.88 -5.28
N THR A 87 -14.97 1.92 -4.75
CA THR A 87 -13.92 2.63 -5.49
C THR A 87 -12.61 1.87 -5.33
N LEU A 88 -12.10 1.36 -6.46
CA LEU A 88 -10.77 0.79 -6.55
C LEU A 88 -9.81 1.87 -7.07
N GLU A 89 -8.68 2.02 -6.41
CA GLU A 89 -7.63 2.98 -6.77
C GLU A 89 -6.38 2.25 -7.26
N LEU A 90 -5.82 2.76 -8.35
CA LEU A 90 -4.48 2.42 -8.82
C LEU A 90 -3.48 3.40 -8.23
N VAL A 91 -2.54 2.87 -7.45
CA VAL A 91 -1.59 3.64 -6.66
C VAL A 91 -0.20 3.54 -7.26
N VAL A 92 0.45 4.67 -7.48
CA VAL A 92 1.86 4.76 -7.87
C VAL A 92 2.61 5.58 -6.83
N ASN A 93 3.63 4.98 -6.21
CA ASN A 93 4.44 5.64 -5.18
C ASN A 93 3.63 6.30 -4.04
N GLY A 94 2.50 5.71 -3.68
CA GLY A 94 1.62 6.16 -2.60
C GLY A 94 0.51 7.12 -3.04
N GLN A 95 0.51 7.56 -4.30
CA GLN A 95 -0.50 8.46 -4.86
C GLN A 95 -1.52 7.69 -5.71
N SER A 96 -2.80 7.99 -5.54
CA SER A 96 -3.87 7.47 -6.41
C SER A 96 -3.79 8.17 -7.77
N VAL A 97 -3.45 7.43 -8.82
CA VAL A 97 -3.26 7.98 -10.18
C VAL A 97 -4.42 7.66 -11.12
N ALA A 98 -5.25 6.68 -10.78
CA ALA A 98 -6.49 6.35 -11.47
C ALA A 98 -7.42 5.65 -10.49
N SER A 99 -8.73 5.70 -10.76
CA SER A 99 -9.74 5.02 -9.96
C SER A 99 -10.87 4.50 -10.83
N GLU A 100 -11.44 3.37 -10.45
CA GLU A 100 -12.63 2.79 -11.07
C GLU A 100 -13.68 2.46 -10.02
N THR A 101 -14.95 2.65 -10.39
CA THR A 101 -16.09 2.30 -9.54
C THR A 101 -16.59 0.92 -9.95
N VAL A 102 -16.47 -0.06 -9.05
CA VAL A 102 -16.81 -1.46 -9.31
C VAL A 102 -18.05 -1.86 -8.52
N PRO A 103 -19.04 -2.54 -9.11
CA PRO A 103 -20.20 -3.04 -8.38
C PRO A 103 -19.81 -4.06 -7.29
N ALA A 104 -20.44 -3.94 -6.13
CA ALA A 104 -20.42 -4.96 -5.09
C ALA A 104 -21.53 -5.97 -5.35
N ASP A 105 -21.35 -6.83 -6.36
CA ASP A 105 -22.36 -7.79 -6.81
C ASP A 105 -21.88 -9.26 -6.72
N GLY A 106 -20.73 -9.50 -6.11
CA GLY A 106 -20.10 -10.81 -5.99
C GLY A 106 -19.50 -11.36 -7.28
N LYS A 107 -19.55 -10.62 -8.40
CA LYS A 107 -18.98 -11.06 -9.68
C LYS A 107 -17.54 -10.60 -9.83
N ILE A 108 -16.84 -11.23 -10.77
CA ILE A 108 -15.50 -10.83 -11.19
C ILE A 108 -15.62 -9.74 -12.23
N HIS A 109 -14.91 -8.64 -12.02
CA HIS A 109 -14.81 -7.50 -12.93
C HIS A 109 -13.36 -7.35 -13.40
N GLU A 110 -13.19 -7.29 -14.72
CA GLU A 110 -11.90 -7.13 -15.39
C GLU A 110 -11.63 -5.64 -15.63
N LEU A 111 -10.47 -5.17 -15.18
CA LEU A 111 -10.04 -3.77 -15.27
C LEU A 111 -8.70 -3.68 -16.00
N ALA A 112 -8.55 -2.61 -16.79
CA ALA A 112 -7.30 -2.33 -17.50
C ALA A 112 -6.97 -0.84 -17.47
N PHE A 113 -5.70 -0.52 -17.22
CA PHE A 113 -5.19 0.84 -17.18
C PHE A 113 -3.92 0.98 -18.02
N SER A 114 -3.71 2.16 -18.57
CA SER A 114 -2.44 2.58 -19.16
C SER A 114 -1.86 3.70 -18.32
N VAL A 115 -0.72 3.45 -17.67
CA VAL A 115 -0.14 4.38 -16.68
C VAL A 115 1.20 4.91 -17.18
N PRO A 116 1.38 6.24 -17.33
CA PRO A 116 2.67 6.81 -17.64
C PRO A 116 3.61 6.74 -16.44
N ILE A 117 4.82 6.21 -16.65
CA ILE A 117 5.87 6.06 -15.63
C ILE A 117 7.09 6.90 -16.02
N GLY A 118 7.27 8.02 -15.30
CA GLY A 118 8.36 8.97 -15.52
C GLY A 118 9.71 8.56 -14.92
N GLN A 119 9.69 7.76 -13.84
CA GLN A 119 10.86 7.32 -13.09
C GLN A 119 10.59 5.96 -12.45
N SER A 120 11.63 5.29 -11.95
CA SER A 120 11.47 4.02 -11.24
C SER A 120 10.49 4.17 -10.09
N SER A 121 9.46 3.32 -10.10
CA SER A 121 8.27 3.45 -9.27
C SER A 121 7.79 2.07 -8.83
N TRP A 122 6.88 2.04 -7.88
CA TRP A 122 6.08 0.86 -7.58
C TRP A 122 4.61 1.15 -7.85
N ILE A 123 3.86 0.12 -8.25
CA ILE A 123 2.44 0.20 -8.58
C ILE A 123 1.68 -0.85 -7.77
N ALA A 124 0.57 -0.46 -7.16
CA ALA A 124 -0.34 -1.34 -6.42
C ALA A 124 -1.80 -0.96 -6.67
N LEU A 125 -2.73 -1.84 -6.31
CA LEU A 125 -4.15 -1.54 -6.21
C LEU A 125 -4.55 -1.42 -4.76
N ARG A 126 -5.53 -0.58 -4.46
CA ARG A 126 -6.21 -0.58 -3.17
C ARG A 126 -7.70 -0.26 -3.31
N HIS A 127 -8.49 -0.80 -2.41
CA HIS A 127 -9.81 -0.30 -2.07
C HIS A 127 -9.81 -0.11 -0.55
N PHE A 128 -9.87 1.13 -0.09
CA PHE A 128 -9.77 1.44 1.33
C PHE A 128 -11.11 1.19 2.05
N PRO A 129 -11.11 0.62 3.27
CA PRO A 129 -9.98 0.05 4.01
C PRO A 129 -9.73 -1.45 3.71
N GLN A 130 -10.54 -2.07 2.86
CA GLN A 130 -10.72 -3.53 2.83
C GLN A 130 -9.68 -4.32 2.02
N LEU A 131 -8.97 -3.72 1.06
CA LEU A 131 -8.12 -4.44 0.11
C LEU A 131 -6.91 -3.61 -0.31
N HIS A 132 -5.74 -4.25 -0.38
CA HIS A 132 -4.62 -3.75 -1.19
C HIS A 132 -3.78 -4.90 -1.76
N THR A 133 -3.18 -4.70 -2.92
CA THR A 133 -2.20 -5.65 -3.49
C THR A 133 -0.80 -5.40 -2.92
N ASN A 134 0.07 -6.41 -3.04
CA ASN A 134 1.50 -6.18 -2.98
C ASN A 134 1.93 -5.38 -4.22
N PRO A 135 2.92 -4.50 -4.11
CA PRO A 135 3.35 -3.71 -5.24
C PRO A 135 4.08 -4.54 -6.30
N VAL A 136 4.00 -4.10 -7.55
CA VAL A 136 4.93 -4.46 -8.63
C VAL A 136 5.86 -3.29 -8.89
N ASN A 137 7.17 -3.56 -8.87
CA ASN A 137 8.17 -2.55 -9.18
C ASN A 137 8.29 -2.36 -10.71
N VAL A 138 8.42 -1.10 -11.11
CA VAL A 138 8.73 -0.68 -12.48
C VAL A 138 10.05 0.07 -12.43
N ILE A 139 11.11 -0.54 -12.96
CA ILE A 139 12.47 0.01 -12.98
C ILE A 139 12.73 0.69 -14.32
N VAL A 140 12.97 2.00 -14.28
CA VAL A 140 13.26 2.83 -15.45
C VAL A 140 14.75 3.10 -15.55
N ALA A 141 15.34 2.83 -16.72
CA ALA A 141 16.75 3.09 -17.02
C ALA A 141 17.72 2.45 -16.00
N LYS A 142 17.34 1.32 -15.40
CA LYS A 142 18.08 0.63 -14.32
C LYS A 142 18.36 1.50 -13.08
N LYS A 143 17.63 2.60 -12.90
CA LYS A 143 17.75 3.47 -11.74
C LYS A 143 16.92 2.92 -10.58
N PRO A 144 17.35 3.06 -9.33
CA PRO A 144 16.55 2.60 -8.21
C PRO A 144 15.32 3.49 -8.00
N ILE A 145 14.33 3.02 -7.23
CA ILE A 145 13.14 3.80 -6.88
C ILE A 145 13.55 4.94 -5.93
N ARG A 146 13.33 6.18 -6.37
CA ARG A 146 13.63 7.44 -5.64
C ARG A 146 12.48 8.43 -5.73
N ALA A 147 11.28 7.90 -5.53
CA ALA A 147 10.05 8.59 -5.89
C ALA A 147 9.62 9.69 -4.91
N SER A 148 9.96 9.58 -3.62
CA SER A 148 9.48 10.50 -2.59
C SER A 148 10.50 10.72 -1.49
N ARG A 149 10.96 11.97 -1.37
CA ARG A 149 11.79 12.43 -0.25
C ARG A 149 11.03 12.37 1.06
N GLN A 150 9.76 12.77 1.06
CA GLN A 150 8.93 12.77 2.26
C GLN A 150 8.75 11.36 2.83
N SER A 151 8.54 10.36 1.98
CA SER A 151 8.43 8.96 2.42
C SER A 151 9.74 8.47 3.05
N ALA A 152 10.90 8.83 2.48
CA ALA A 152 12.19 8.48 3.06
C ALA A 152 12.42 9.13 4.44
N LEU A 153 12.07 10.41 4.59
CA LEU A 153 12.11 11.11 5.88
C LEU A 153 11.15 10.48 6.90
N TRP A 154 9.95 10.08 6.48
CA TRP A 154 9.02 9.36 7.32
C TRP A 154 9.58 8.03 7.82
N CYS A 155 10.26 7.27 6.95
CA CYS A 155 10.95 6.03 7.35
C CYS A 155 12.04 6.30 8.39
N ILE A 156 12.83 7.36 8.24
CA ILE A 156 13.85 7.76 9.22
C ILE A 156 13.22 8.01 10.59
N GLU A 157 12.15 8.81 10.65
CA GLU A 157 11.47 9.11 11.92
C GLU A 157 10.81 7.86 12.53
N THR A 158 10.27 6.98 11.70
CA THR A 158 9.73 5.68 12.14
C THR A 158 10.82 4.82 12.79
N ILE A 159 12.01 4.75 12.19
CA ILE A 159 13.15 3.98 12.72
C ILE A 159 13.62 4.58 14.06
N LYS A 160 13.72 5.91 14.15
CA LYS A 160 14.04 6.61 15.40
C LYS A 160 13.02 6.30 16.51
N GLN A 161 11.73 6.32 16.16
CA GLN A 161 10.66 6.01 17.11
C GLN A 161 10.69 4.54 17.54
N LEU A 162 10.93 3.61 16.62
CA LEU A 162 11.11 2.19 16.91
C LEU A 162 12.27 1.96 17.88
N TRP A 163 13.40 2.64 17.68
CA TRP A 163 14.54 2.56 18.60
C TRP A 163 14.14 3.02 20.01
N ARG A 164 13.56 4.22 20.15
CA ARG A 164 13.10 4.78 21.43
C ARG A 164 12.16 3.82 22.18
N ALA A 165 11.27 3.15 21.46
CA ALA A 165 10.29 2.23 22.04
C ALA A 165 10.90 0.87 22.44
N ARG A 166 12.02 0.46 21.83
CA ARG A 166 12.56 -0.90 21.97
C ARG A 166 13.90 -0.96 22.70
N GLU A 167 14.68 0.11 22.76
CA GLU A 167 16.07 0.08 23.25
C GLU A 167 16.21 -0.45 24.69
N ASN A 168 15.22 -0.20 25.55
CA ASN A 168 15.22 -0.68 26.93
C ASN A 168 14.82 -2.16 27.07
N LYS A 169 14.38 -2.79 25.98
CA LYS A 169 14.03 -4.22 25.91
C LYS A 169 15.10 -5.05 25.20
N ILE A 170 16.17 -4.42 24.73
CA ILE A 170 17.31 -5.10 24.10
C ILE A 170 18.33 -5.40 25.19
N ALA A 171 18.88 -6.63 25.21
CA ALA A 171 19.88 -7.01 26.20
C ALA A 171 21.13 -6.12 26.08
N ASP A 172 21.75 -5.76 27.21
CA ASP A 172 22.83 -4.77 27.24
C ASP A 172 24.01 -5.12 26.32
N HIS A 173 24.37 -6.41 26.26
CA HIS A 173 25.44 -6.90 25.40
C HIS A 173 25.12 -6.85 23.90
N GLU A 174 23.85 -6.77 23.51
CA GLU A 174 23.40 -6.66 22.10
C GLU A 174 23.14 -5.20 21.69
N LYS A 175 23.01 -4.29 22.66
CA LYS A 175 22.53 -2.92 22.44
C LYS A 175 23.40 -2.13 21.47
N ALA A 176 24.72 -2.28 21.55
CA ALA A 176 25.66 -1.61 20.64
C ALA A 176 25.50 -2.11 19.19
N ALA A 177 25.39 -3.43 19.00
CA ALA A 177 25.21 -4.02 17.67
C ALA A 177 23.84 -3.67 17.07
N ALA A 178 22.79 -3.69 17.90
CA ALA A 178 21.45 -3.27 17.52
C ALA A 178 21.44 -1.79 17.11
N ARG A 179 22.06 -0.91 17.91
CA ARG A 179 22.15 0.52 17.58
C ARG A 179 22.81 0.76 16.23
N ALA A 180 23.93 0.08 15.97
CA ALA A 180 24.63 0.17 14.69
C ALA A 180 23.75 -0.29 13.51
N ALA A 181 22.87 -1.28 13.69
CA ALA A 181 21.93 -1.70 12.67
C ALA A 181 20.85 -0.65 12.36
N PHE A 182 20.31 0.00 13.40
CA PHE A 182 19.37 1.12 13.25
C PHE A 182 20.02 2.31 12.55
N ASP A 183 21.24 2.69 12.94
CA ASP A 183 21.96 3.80 12.32
C ASP A 183 22.26 3.53 10.83
N ARG A 184 22.66 2.30 10.47
CA ARG A 184 22.81 1.91 9.05
C ARG A 184 21.50 2.04 8.28
N ALA A 185 20.38 1.64 8.88
CA ALA A 185 19.07 1.79 8.23
C ALA A 185 18.70 3.27 8.01
N ILE A 186 18.97 4.13 9.00
CA ILE A 186 18.78 5.59 8.87
C ILE A 186 19.62 6.14 7.72
N GLN A 187 20.91 5.81 7.65
CA GLN A 187 21.82 6.27 6.59
C GLN A 187 21.36 5.87 5.18
N VAL A 188 20.76 4.68 5.02
CA VAL A 188 20.19 4.25 3.74
C VAL A 188 19.04 5.19 3.34
N TYR A 189 18.12 5.52 4.25
CA TYR A 189 17.01 6.41 3.95
C TYR A 189 17.43 7.88 3.81
N GLU A 190 18.48 8.32 4.50
CA GLU A 190 19.08 9.65 4.30
C GLU A 190 19.58 9.80 2.85
N ARG A 191 20.33 8.80 2.35
CA ARG A 191 20.77 8.77 0.95
C ARG A 191 19.58 8.76 -0.02
N ILE A 192 18.55 7.95 0.25
CA ILE A 192 17.34 7.94 -0.59
C ILE A 192 16.67 9.32 -0.60
N ALA A 193 16.58 10.00 0.54
CA ALA A 193 15.99 11.33 0.66
C ALA A 193 16.78 12.42 -0.08
N GLU A 194 18.11 12.27 -0.17
CA GLU A 194 18.98 13.16 -0.94
C GLU A 194 18.87 12.91 -2.45
N GLU A 195 18.79 11.65 -2.87
CA GLU A 195 18.67 11.23 -4.26
C GLU A 195 17.26 11.43 -4.84
N ALA A 196 16.23 11.46 -3.98
CA ALA A 196 14.85 11.63 -4.39
C ALA A 196 14.58 13.05 -4.91
N SER A 197 13.82 13.12 -5.99
CA SER A 197 13.34 14.39 -6.55
C SER A 197 12.66 15.21 -5.46
N LYS A 198 13.10 16.47 -5.30
CA LYS A 198 12.47 17.46 -4.42
C LYS A 198 11.17 17.97 -5.05
N ASN A 199 10.22 17.09 -5.34
CA ASN A 199 8.89 17.57 -5.75
C ASN A 199 8.02 17.80 -4.50
N PRO A 200 7.28 18.92 -4.45
CA PRO A 200 6.46 19.34 -3.33
C PRO A 200 5.29 18.39 -3.06
#